data_AF-A0A2E8YR44-F1
#
_entry.id   AF-A0A2E8YR44-F1
#
_cell.length_a   1.000
_cell.length_b   1.000
_cell.length_c   1.000
_cell.angle_alpha   90.00
_cell.angle_beta   90.00
_cell.angle_gamma   90.00
#
_symmetry.space_group_name_H-M   'P 1'
#
loop_
_entity.id
_entity.type
_entity.pdbx_description
1 polymer ?
#
loop_
_entity_poly.entity_id
_entity_poly.type
_entity_poly.pdbx_seq_one_letter_code
_entity_poly.pdbx_strand_id
1 'polypeptide(L)'
;MNETSKPIIDYGDLADHWVQRVKEIGPLLEATAGEGEKIRELTQESMDALHEQKLFRMLLAKKAGGEELPLPVFCRVIEAIAKYDGSAAWCVGQGSGCSMLGAYLDSEISSKIWGDNTNGVLAWGPGKSEARAVEGGYLVTAKTMFVSGSHHATWLATHCSTVYESDGSVRKSESGKPVILTTFIPASETQLSDNWYVFGLRNT
;
A
#
# COMPACT_ATOMS: atom_id res chain seq x y z
N MET A 1 14.68 -2.92 -42.67
CA MET A 1 14.88 -3.78 -41.49
C MET A 1 15.31 -2.84 -40.37
N ASN A 2 14.40 -2.51 -39.46
CA ASN A 2 14.65 -1.51 -38.40
C ASN A 2 15.26 -2.19 -37.18
N GLU A 3 16.58 -2.08 -37.06
CA GLU A 3 17.32 -2.33 -35.83
C GLU A 3 17.28 -1.06 -34.96
N THR A 4 16.24 -0.94 -34.14
CA THR A 4 16.30 -0.14 -32.91
C THR A 4 15.60 -0.94 -31.81
N SER A 5 16.19 -2.07 -31.44
CA SER A 5 15.85 -2.69 -30.16
C SER A 5 16.35 -1.74 -29.07
N LYS A 6 15.44 -1.29 -28.20
CA LYS A 6 15.83 -0.58 -26.98
C LYS A 6 16.81 -1.48 -26.21
N PRO A 7 17.88 -0.93 -25.59
CA PRO A 7 18.80 -1.74 -24.81
C PRO A 7 18.00 -2.50 -23.74
N ILE A 8 18.22 -3.82 -23.67
CA ILE A 8 17.69 -4.63 -22.59
C ILE A 8 18.43 -4.18 -21.34
N ILE A 9 17.71 -3.55 -20.41
CA ILE A 9 18.27 -3.20 -19.11
C ILE A 9 18.29 -4.49 -18.29
N ASP A 10 19.49 -4.96 -17.96
CA ASP A 10 19.67 -6.10 -17.06
C ASP A 10 19.58 -5.63 -15.61
N TYR A 11 18.65 -6.23 -14.87
CA TYR A 11 18.43 -5.96 -13.45
C TYR A 11 18.84 -7.14 -12.56
N GLY A 12 19.58 -8.12 -13.08
CA GLY A 12 19.96 -9.36 -12.38
C GLY A 12 20.57 -9.10 -11.01
N ASP A 13 21.69 -8.38 -10.96
CA ASP A 13 22.40 -8.09 -9.71
C ASP A 13 21.55 -7.32 -8.70
N LEU A 14 20.74 -6.36 -9.17
CA LEU A 14 19.84 -5.59 -8.32
C LEU A 14 18.73 -6.48 -7.76
N ALA A 15 18.16 -7.36 -8.58
CA ALA A 15 17.15 -8.32 -8.13
C ALA A 15 17.73 -9.30 -7.12
N ASP A 16 18.94 -9.82 -7.36
CA ASP A 16 19.60 -10.76 -6.46
C ASP A 16 19.92 -10.11 -5.11
N HIS A 17 20.33 -8.83 -5.09
CA HIS A 17 20.52 -8.06 -3.87
C HIS A 17 19.23 -7.97 -3.04
N TRP A 18 18.10 -7.62 -3.65
CA TRP A 18 16.83 -7.49 -2.94
C TRP A 18 16.22 -8.84 -2.53
N VAL A 19 16.36 -9.86 -3.36
CA VAL A 19 15.96 -11.23 -3.01
C VAL A 19 16.81 -11.75 -1.84
N GLN A 20 18.08 -11.36 -1.74
CA GLN A 20 18.92 -11.75 -0.61
C GLN A 20 18.39 -11.20 0.73
N ARG A 21 17.89 -9.96 0.76
CA ARG A 21 17.21 -9.39 1.93
C ARG A 21 16.01 -10.22 2.39
N VAL A 22 15.22 -10.72 1.43
CA VAL A 22 14.09 -11.61 1.75
C VAL A 22 14.59 -12.92 2.34
N LYS A 23 15.68 -13.51 1.82
CA LYS A 23 16.25 -14.75 2.37
C LYS A 23 16.74 -14.60 3.82
N GLU A 24 17.19 -13.42 4.22
CA GLU A 24 17.62 -13.13 5.59
C GLU A 24 16.46 -13.24 6.59
N ILE A 25 15.25 -12.84 6.19
CA ILE A 25 14.05 -12.85 7.04
C ILE A 25 13.07 -13.99 6.73
N GLY A 26 13.25 -14.70 5.62
CA GLY A 26 12.35 -15.75 5.13
C GLY A 26 12.02 -16.82 6.18
N PRO A 27 13.00 -17.40 6.89
CA PRO A 27 12.73 -18.37 7.95
C PRO A 27 11.85 -17.82 9.09
N LEU A 28 11.96 -16.53 9.41
CA LEU A 28 11.11 -15.88 10.41
C LEU A 28 9.67 -15.73 9.90
N LEU A 29 9.50 -15.32 8.64
CA LEU A 29 8.17 -15.22 8.01
C LEU A 29 7.48 -16.59 8.01
N GLU A 30 8.19 -17.64 7.58
CA GLU A 30 7.65 -19.01 7.56
C GLU A 30 7.32 -19.52 8.97
N ALA A 31 8.17 -19.25 9.96
CA ALA A 31 7.95 -19.69 11.34
C ALA A 31 6.75 -19.00 12.03
N THR A 32 6.45 -17.75 11.65
CA THR A 32 5.37 -16.95 12.25
C THR A 32 4.05 -17.01 11.48
N ALA A 33 4.06 -17.46 10.22
CA ALA A 33 2.88 -17.57 9.36
C ALA A 33 1.73 -18.34 10.01
N GLY A 34 2.03 -19.47 10.66
CA GLY A 34 1.03 -20.31 11.32
C GLY A 34 0.33 -19.62 12.50
N GLU A 35 1.00 -18.72 13.21
CA GLU A 35 0.35 -17.89 14.23
C GLU A 35 -0.46 -16.77 13.57
N GLY A 36 0.10 -16.13 12.55
CA GLY A 36 -0.59 -15.13 11.76
C GLY A 36 -1.94 -15.63 11.24
N GLU A 37 -1.99 -16.84 10.68
CA GLU A 37 -3.24 -17.44 10.19
C GLU A 37 -4.32 -17.66 11.27
N LYS A 38 -3.91 -17.86 12.53
CA LYS A 38 -4.84 -18.00 13.66
C LYS A 38 -5.41 -16.65 14.07
N ILE A 39 -4.56 -15.64 14.20
CA ILE A 39 -4.97 -14.28 14.61
C ILE A 39 -5.56 -13.46 13.46
N ARG A 40 -5.36 -13.91 12.21
CA ARG A 40 -5.80 -13.28 10.95
C ARG A 40 -5.15 -11.91 10.69
N GLU A 41 -3.89 -11.83 11.05
CA GLU A 41 -3.05 -10.63 10.95
C GLU A 41 -1.59 -11.08 10.84
N LEU A 42 -0.71 -10.32 10.17
CA LEU A 42 0.73 -10.62 10.23
C LEU A 42 1.21 -10.41 11.66
N THR A 43 2.12 -11.27 12.14
CA THR A 43 2.66 -11.05 13.48
C THR A 43 3.51 -9.77 13.50
N GLN A 44 3.62 -9.16 14.68
CA GLN A 44 4.48 -7.98 14.84
C GLN A 44 5.93 -8.28 14.44
N GLU A 45 6.45 -9.49 14.75
CA GLU A 45 7.81 -9.86 14.35
C GLU A 45 7.97 -9.94 12.82
N SER A 46 6.97 -10.47 12.12
CA SER A 46 6.95 -10.48 10.65
C SER A 46 6.95 -9.05 10.09
N MET A 47 6.09 -8.17 10.63
CA MET A 47 6.01 -6.78 10.18
C MET A 47 7.28 -5.99 10.44
N ASP A 48 7.87 -6.12 11.62
CA ASP A 48 9.13 -5.46 11.97
C ASP A 48 10.24 -5.87 11.00
N ALA A 49 10.40 -7.18 10.74
CA ALA A 49 11.39 -7.69 9.81
C ALA A 49 11.18 -7.18 8.36
N LEU A 50 9.93 -7.10 7.90
CA LEU A 50 9.59 -6.55 6.58
C LEU A 50 9.94 -5.04 6.49
N HIS A 51 9.74 -4.29 7.56
CA HIS A 51 10.07 -2.87 7.65
C HIS A 51 11.58 -2.62 7.73
N GLU A 52 12.30 -3.38 8.55
CA GLU A 52 13.76 -3.32 8.69
C GLU A 52 14.47 -3.55 7.35
N GLN A 53 13.97 -4.51 6.56
CA GLN A 53 14.46 -4.79 5.21
C GLN A 53 13.99 -3.80 4.14
N LYS A 54 13.18 -2.80 4.52
CA LYS A 54 12.57 -1.77 3.66
C LYS A 54 11.67 -2.32 2.57
N LEU A 55 11.04 -3.47 2.76
CA LEU A 55 10.26 -4.13 1.71
C LEU A 55 8.98 -3.35 1.35
N PHE A 56 8.40 -2.59 2.28
CA PHE A 56 7.30 -1.65 1.99
C PHE A 56 7.72 -0.36 1.25
N ARG A 57 9.03 -0.15 1.03
CA ARG A 57 9.59 1.07 0.40
C ARG A 57 10.01 0.85 -1.05
N MET A 58 9.89 -0.38 -1.55
CA MET A 58 10.40 -0.77 -2.87
C MET A 58 9.87 0.11 -4.01
N LEU A 59 8.55 0.36 -4.07
CA LEU A 59 7.93 1.16 -5.14
C LEU A 59 7.64 2.62 -4.74
N LEU A 60 7.96 3.00 -3.51
CA LEU A 60 7.81 4.38 -3.06
C LEU A 60 8.83 5.28 -3.78
N ALA A 61 8.42 6.49 -4.12
CA ALA A 61 9.27 7.48 -4.76
C ALA A 61 10.49 7.87 -3.89
N LYS A 62 11.66 8.10 -4.48
CA LYS A 62 12.90 8.53 -3.81
C LYS A 62 12.72 9.88 -3.16
N LYS A 63 11.99 10.79 -3.83
CA LYS A 63 11.59 12.08 -3.25
C LYS A 63 10.72 11.95 -1.98
N ALA A 64 10.12 10.78 -1.77
CA ALA A 64 9.30 10.43 -0.62
C ALA A 64 10.03 9.47 0.34
N GLY A 65 11.35 9.26 0.17
CA GLY A 65 12.14 8.37 1.02
C GLY A 65 12.05 6.89 0.65
N GLY A 66 11.57 6.56 -0.55
CA GLY A 66 11.52 5.20 -1.08
C GLY A 66 12.72 4.81 -1.94
N GLU A 67 12.65 3.62 -2.53
CA GLU A 67 13.76 3.02 -3.26
C GLU A 67 13.57 3.10 -4.79
N GLU A 68 12.35 3.39 -5.28
CA GLU A 68 11.98 3.46 -6.71
C GLU A 68 12.51 2.27 -7.53
N LEU A 69 12.26 1.05 -7.05
CA LEU A 69 12.72 -0.15 -7.73
C LEU A 69 11.99 -0.33 -9.07
N PRO A 70 12.71 -0.81 -10.10
CA PRO A 70 12.08 -1.27 -11.34
C PRO A 70 11.06 -2.38 -11.06
N LEU A 71 9.91 -2.34 -11.73
CA LEU A 71 8.86 -3.36 -11.56
C LEU A 71 9.36 -4.82 -11.74
N PRO A 72 10.24 -5.15 -12.70
CA PRO A 72 10.78 -6.51 -12.80
C PRO A 72 11.56 -6.98 -11.56
N VAL A 73 12.29 -6.07 -10.91
CA VAL A 73 12.99 -6.35 -9.65
C VAL A 73 11.97 -6.60 -8.55
N PHE A 74 11.00 -5.69 -8.38
CA PHE A 74 9.94 -5.82 -7.39
C PHE A 74 9.18 -7.16 -7.52
N CYS A 75 8.81 -7.58 -8.74
CA CYS A 75 8.14 -8.86 -8.95
C CYS A 75 8.96 -10.05 -8.42
N ARG A 76 10.27 -10.07 -8.69
CA ARG A 76 11.17 -11.12 -8.15
C ARG A 76 11.24 -11.14 -6.64
N VAL A 77 11.17 -9.97 -6.01
CA VAL A 77 11.17 -9.85 -4.55
C VAL A 77 9.85 -10.36 -3.96
N ILE A 78 8.71 -9.99 -4.53
CA ILE A 78 7.39 -10.50 -4.11
C ILE A 78 7.31 -12.03 -4.28
N GLU A 79 7.79 -12.56 -5.40
CA GLU A 79 7.90 -14.01 -5.62
C GLU A 79 8.78 -14.69 -4.57
N ALA A 80 9.86 -14.04 -4.13
CA ALA A 80 10.71 -14.56 -3.07
C ALA A 80 10.01 -14.56 -1.70
N ILE A 81 9.27 -13.51 -1.36
CA ILE A 81 8.51 -13.43 -0.09
C ILE A 81 7.43 -14.52 -0.07
N ALA A 82 6.73 -14.69 -1.21
CA ALA A 82 5.62 -15.63 -1.33
C ALA A 82 6.03 -17.11 -1.15
N LYS A 83 7.32 -17.44 -1.26
CA LYS A 83 7.84 -18.78 -0.95
C LYS A 83 7.84 -19.08 0.55
N TYR A 84 7.84 -18.06 1.41
CA TYR A 84 7.86 -18.19 2.86
C TYR A 84 6.48 -17.89 3.47
N ASP A 85 5.83 -16.81 3.06
CA ASP A 85 4.48 -16.44 3.48
C ASP A 85 3.76 -15.68 2.35
N GLY A 86 2.68 -16.27 1.82
CA GLY A 86 1.87 -15.69 0.75
C GLY A 86 1.10 -14.43 1.16
N SER A 87 0.66 -14.34 2.42
CA SER A 87 -0.02 -13.16 2.96
C SER A 87 0.95 -12.02 3.20
N ALA A 88 2.15 -12.30 3.70
CA ALA A 88 3.21 -11.29 3.79
C ALA A 88 3.52 -10.70 2.42
N ALA A 89 3.67 -11.56 1.40
CA ALA A 89 3.87 -11.13 0.02
C ALA A 89 2.71 -10.28 -0.51
N TRP A 90 1.47 -10.66 -0.20
CA TRP A 90 0.28 -9.91 -0.59
C TRP A 90 0.23 -8.53 0.07
N CYS A 91 0.45 -8.44 1.38
CA CYS A 91 0.47 -7.17 2.11
C CYS A 91 1.57 -6.23 1.63
N VAL A 92 2.80 -6.72 1.45
CA VAL A 92 3.90 -5.93 0.87
C VAL A 92 3.56 -5.49 -0.55
N GLY A 93 2.95 -6.37 -1.34
CA GLY A 93 2.50 -6.09 -2.69
C GLY A 93 1.48 -4.94 -2.76
N GLN A 94 0.43 -5.03 -1.94
CA GLN A 94 -0.62 -4.00 -1.87
C GLN A 94 -0.08 -2.68 -1.31
N GLY A 95 0.69 -2.72 -0.23
CA GLY A 95 1.31 -1.52 0.35
C GLY A 95 2.26 -0.82 -0.63
N SER A 96 3.03 -1.59 -1.40
CA SER A 96 3.90 -1.06 -2.45
C SER A 96 3.11 -0.49 -3.63
N GLY A 97 2.01 -1.14 -4.02
CA GLY A 97 1.08 -0.61 -5.01
C GLY A 97 0.52 0.75 -4.58
N CYS A 98 0.15 0.87 -3.31
CA CYS A 98 -0.39 2.11 -2.75
C CYS A 98 0.67 3.22 -2.68
N SER A 99 1.92 2.87 -2.34
CA SER A 99 3.00 3.84 -2.14
C SER A 99 3.50 4.51 -3.42
N MET A 100 3.20 3.97 -4.59
CA MET A 100 3.43 4.65 -5.88
C MET A 100 2.73 6.01 -5.96
N LEU A 101 1.63 6.24 -5.22
CA LEU A 101 1.01 7.57 -5.13
C LEU A 101 1.96 8.65 -4.59
N GLY A 102 2.97 8.28 -3.80
CA GLY A 102 3.98 9.22 -3.31
C GLY A 102 4.72 9.97 -4.42
N ALA A 103 4.74 9.43 -5.65
CA ALA A 103 5.27 10.13 -6.82
C ALA A 103 4.42 11.33 -7.26
N TYR A 104 3.13 11.33 -6.95
CA TYR A 104 2.14 12.32 -7.42
C TYR A 104 1.64 13.26 -6.32
N LEU A 105 1.89 12.92 -5.05
CA LEU A 105 1.50 13.76 -3.93
C LEU A 105 2.44 14.96 -3.75
N ASP A 106 1.87 16.03 -3.22
CA ASP A 106 2.64 17.14 -2.65
C ASP A 106 3.56 16.61 -1.54
N SER A 107 4.75 17.20 -1.47
CA SER A 107 5.81 16.75 -0.54
C SER A 107 5.34 16.76 0.92
N GLU A 108 4.53 17.74 1.32
CA GLU A 108 3.98 17.83 2.68
C GLU A 108 3.09 16.63 3.01
N ILE A 109 2.18 16.25 2.10
CA ILE A 109 1.29 15.10 2.30
C ILE A 109 2.08 13.79 2.30
N SER A 110 3.00 13.65 1.35
CA SER A 110 3.87 12.49 1.27
C SER A 110 4.71 12.31 2.55
N SER A 111 5.24 13.40 3.11
CA SER A 111 6.01 13.40 4.35
C SER A 111 5.19 13.00 5.57
N LYS A 112 3.89 13.31 5.63
CA LYS A 112 2.99 12.87 6.72
C LYS A 112 2.81 11.35 6.75
N ILE A 113 2.82 10.71 5.59
CA ILE A 113 2.65 9.25 5.47
C ILE A 113 3.98 8.53 5.66
N TRP A 114 5.02 8.98 4.95
CA TRP A 114 6.24 8.21 4.73
C TRP A 114 7.53 8.86 5.24
N GLY A 115 7.50 10.11 5.70
CA GLY A 115 8.68 10.90 6.05
C GLY A 115 9.52 10.26 7.16
N ASP A 116 9.40 10.77 8.39
CA ASP A 116 10.20 10.23 9.51
C ASP A 116 9.68 8.88 10.03
N ASN A 117 8.45 8.51 9.65
CA ASN A 117 7.87 7.23 10.02
C ASN A 117 8.36 6.14 9.07
N THR A 118 9.38 5.39 9.48
CA THR A 118 9.92 4.23 8.72
C THR A 118 8.89 3.11 8.54
N ASN A 119 7.89 3.04 9.41
CA ASN A 119 6.80 2.08 9.36
C ASN A 119 5.56 2.62 8.59
N GLY A 120 5.70 3.78 7.94
CA GLY A 120 4.66 4.37 7.11
C GLY A 120 4.18 3.44 5.99
N VAL A 121 2.95 2.96 6.10
CA VAL A 121 2.24 2.16 5.08
C VAL A 121 0.89 2.80 4.79
N LEU A 122 0.56 2.81 3.51
CA LEU A 122 -0.74 3.21 2.98
C LEU A 122 -1.47 1.96 2.51
N ALA A 123 -2.74 1.81 2.89
CA ALA A 123 -3.61 0.76 2.40
C ALA A 123 -4.96 1.33 1.96
N TRP A 124 -5.59 0.71 0.97
CA TRP A 124 -6.97 1.02 0.58
C TRP A 124 -7.65 -0.20 0.00
N GLY A 125 -8.97 -0.11 -0.15
CA GLY A 125 -9.77 -1.15 -0.77
C GLY A 125 -11.02 -0.58 -1.44
N PRO A 126 -11.70 -1.36 -2.27
CA PRO A 126 -12.94 -0.94 -2.91
C PRO A 126 -14.06 -0.72 -1.88
N GLY A 127 -15.02 0.13 -2.21
CA GLY A 127 -16.22 0.32 -1.41
C GLY A 127 -16.95 1.60 -1.72
N LYS A 128 -18.03 1.85 -0.97
CA LYS A 128 -18.76 3.11 -1.05
C LYS A 128 -18.02 4.16 -0.25
N SER A 129 -17.79 5.30 -0.88
CA SER A 129 -17.08 6.42 -0.29
C SER A 129 -17.57 7.72 -0.90
N GLU A 130 -17.88 8.67 -0.04
CA GLU A 130 -18.30 10.01 -0.42
C GLU A 130 -17.61 11.06 0.45
N ALA A 131 -17.45 12.25 -0.12
CA ALA A 131 -16.89 13.40 0.57
C ALA A 131 -17.87 14.57 0.48
N ARG A 132 -18.00 15.34 1.56
CA ARG A 132 -18.76 16.60 1.59
C ARG A 132 -17.81 17.75 1.89
N ALA A 133 -17.82 18.77 1.05
CA ALA A 133 -17.05 19.99 1.28
C ALA A 133 -17.55 20.68 2.56
N VAL A 134 -16.61 21.04 3.43
CA VAL A 134 -16.82 21.81 4.65
C VAL A 134 -15.76 22.91 4.73
N GLU A 135 -15.89 23.84 5.66
CA GLU A 135 -14.83 24.84 5.87
C GLU A 135 -13.51 24.14 6.22
N GLY A 136 -12.45 24.45 5.46
CA GLY A 136 -11.11 23.89 5.66
C GLY A 136 -10.87 22.49 5.07
N GLY A 137 -11.84 21.83 4.43
CA GLY A 137 -11.60 20.54 3.81
C GLY A 137 -12.85 19.73 3.47
N TYR A 138 -12.81 18.44 3.78
CA TYR A 138 -13.87 17.48 3.46
C TYR A 138 -14.23 16.61 4.66
N LEU A 139 -15.52 16.41 4.89
CA LEU A 139 -16.01 15.31 5.73
C LEU A 139 -16.17 14.06 4.87
N VAL A 140 -15.45 12.99 5.22
CA VAL A 140 -15.46 11.73 4.47
C VAL A 140 -16.33 10.70 5.18
N THR A 141 -17.23 10.05 4.43
CA THR A 141 -17.97 8.88 4.90
C THR A 141 -17.65 7.72 3.97
N ALA A 142 -16.99 6.69 4.50
CA ALA A 142 -16.53 5.55 3.72
C ALA A 142 -16.81 4.23 4.44
N LYS A 143 -17.22 3.24 3.64
CA LYS A 143 -17.26 1.83 4.05
C LYS A 143 -16.61 1.01 2.94
N THR A 144 -15.34 0.67 3.17
CA THR A 144 -14.51 -0.09 2.24
C THR A 144 -14.25 -1.50 2.78
N MET A 145 -13.88 -2.40 1.87
CA MET A 145 -13.62 -3.81 2.11
C MET A 145 -12.35 -4.22 1.37
N PHE A 146 -11.77 -5.37 1.72
CA PHE A 146 -10.50 -5.85 1.13
C PHE A 146 -9.36 -4.81 1.25
N VAL A 147 -9.26 -4.16 2.42
CA VAL A 147 -8.15 -3.25 2.74
C VAL A 147 -6.99 -4.09 3.29
N SER A 148 -6.32 -4.84 2.42
CA SER A 148 -5.23 -5.74 2.84
C SER A 148 -4.08 -4.97 3.49
N GLY A 149 -3.55 -5.50 4.59
CA GLY A 149 -2.56 -4.88 5.46
C GLY A 149 -3.13 -3.79 6.36
N SER A 150 -4.45 -3.61 6.44
CA SER A 150 -5.06 -2.50 7.19
C SER A 150 -4.73 -2.48 8.68
N HIS A 151 -4.50 -3.65 9.29
CA HIS A 151 -4.08 -3.75 10.69
C HIS A 151 -2.72 -3.08 10.96
N HIS A 152 -1.84 -3.05 9.96
CA HIS A 152 -0.50 -2.46 10.05
C HIS A 152 -0.34 -1.15 9.25
N ALA A 153 -1.41 -0.71 8.58
CA ALA A 153 -1.39 0.53 7.84
C ALA A 153 -1.41 1.72 8.80
N THR A 154 -0.50 2.66 8.59
CA THR A 154 -0.48 3.92 9.35
C THR A 154 -1.48 4.94 8.80
N TRP A 155 -1.80 4.80 7.51
CA TRP A 155 -2.75 5.63 6.78
C TRP A 155 -3.62 4.75 5.92
N LEU A 156 -4.90 5.11 5.80
CA LEU A 156 -5.84 4.52 4.87
C LEU A 156 -6.18 5.53 3.78
N ALA A 157 -6.42 5.05 2.56
CA ALA A 157 -7.00 5.88 1.51
C ALA A 157 -8.36 5.37 1.05
N THR A 158 -9.12 6.27 0.43
CA THR A 158 -10.32 5.90 -0.30
C THR A 158 -10.49 6.82 -1.52
N HIS A 159 -11.15 6.30 -2.55
CA HIS A 159 -11.54 7.07 -3.72
C HIS A 159 -13.03 7.42 -3.58
N CYS A 160 -13.31 8.63 -3.11
CA CYS A 160 -14.67 9.16 -3.05
C CYS A 160 -15.19 9.35 -4.48
N SER A 161 -16.09 8.47 -4.91
CA SER A 161 -16.67 8.51 -6.27
C SER A 161 -17.74 9.59 -6.42
N THR A 162 -18.21 10.14 -5.31
CA THR A 162 -19.11 11.28 -5.26
C THR A 162 -18.59 12.30 -4.26
N VAL A 163 -18.46 13.54 -4.70
CA VAL A 163 -18.08 14.69 -3.86
C VAL A 163 -19.23 15.68 -3.89
N TYR A 164 -19.73 16.07 -2.72
CA TYR A 164 -20.78 17.06 -2.57
C TYR A 164 -20.19 18.41 -2.20
N GLU A 165 -20.73 19.48 -2.77
CA GLU A 165 -20.53 20.84 -2.29
C GLU A 165 -21.27 21.08 -0.96
N SER A 166 -21.00 22.21 -0.31
CA SER A 166 -21.67 22.59 0.94
C SER A 166 -23.19 22.75 0.79
N ASP A 167 -23.67 23.08 -0.41
CA ASP A 167 -25.10 23.18 -0.75
C ASP A 167 -25.76 21.82 -1.08
N GLY A 168 -24.99 20.72 -1.06
CA GLY A 168 -25.44 19.37 -1.36
C GLY A 168 -25.47 19.01 -2.84
N SER A 169 -25.10 19.92 -3.74
CA SER A 169 -24.92 19.60 -5.16
C SER A 169 -23.69 18.71 -5.39
N VAL A 170 -23.71 17.87 -6.43
CA VAL A 170 -22.55 17.04 -6.78
C VAL A 170 -21.51 17.89 -7.50
N ARG A 171 -20.29 17.91 -6.96
CA ARG A 171 -19.13 18.55 -7.57
C ARG A 171 -18.78 17.85 -8.88
N LYS A 172 -18.67 18.66 -9.94
CA LYS A 172 -18.34 18.20 -11.29
C LYS A 172 -17.02 18.82 -11.74
N SER A 173 -16.27 18.06 -12.54
CA SER A 173 -15.11 18.57 -13.27
C SER A 173 -15.55 19.54 -14.37
N GLU A 174 -14.60 20.21 -15.00
CA GLU A 174 -14.85 21.10 -16.16
C GLU A 174 -15.61 20.39 -17.29
N SER A 175 -15.42 19.07 -17.42
CA SER A 175 -16.11 18.22 -18.40
C SER A 175 -17.56 17.85 -18.02
N GLY A 176 -18.07 18.31 -16.88
CA GLY A 176 -19.39 18.00 -16.36
C GLY A 176 -19.52 16.62 -15.69
N LYS A 177 -18.44 15.83 -15.64
CA LYS A 177 -18.40 14.52 -14.95
C LYS A 177 -18.16 14.69 -13.44
N PRO A 178 -18.72 13.83 -12.57
CA PRO A 178 -18.42 13.85 -11.14
C PRO A 178 -16.91 13.81 -10.86
N VAL A 179 -16.46 14.63 -9.91
CA VAL A 179 -15.08 14.59 -9.44
C VAL A 179 -14.88 13.33 -8.59
N ILE A 180 -13.77 12.62 -8.83
CA ILE A 180 -13.27 11.59 -7.91
C ILE A 180 -12.21 12.24 -7.04
N LEU A 181 -12.37 12.14 -5.73
CA LEU A 181 -11.41 12.65 -4.76
C LEU A 181 -10.75 11.47 -4.06
N THR A 182 -9.42 11.39 -4.15
CA THR A 182 -8.65 10.47 -3.30
C THR A 182 -8.37 11.16 -1.97
N THR A 183 -8.82 10.55 -0.87
CA THR A 183 -8.62 11.06 0.48
C THR A 183 -7.71 10.14 1.27
N PHE A 184 -6.88 10.72 2.14
CA PHE A 184 -5.96 10.00 3.02
C PHE A 184 -6.36 10.29 4.46
N ILE A 185 -6.52 9.24 5.26
CA ILE A 185 -7.08 9.28 6.62
C ILE A 185 -6.09 8.55 7.54
N PRO A 186 -5.65 9.16 8.66
CA PRO A 186 -4.85 8.43 9.65
C PRO A 186 -5.60 7.18 10.11
N ALA A 187 -4.93 6.03 10.19
CA ALA A 187 -5.61 4.78 10.56
C ALA A 187 -6.29 4.87 11.93
N SER A 188 -5.75 5.68 12.85
CA SER A 188 -6.32 5.97 14.17
C SER A 188 -7.68 6.68 14.15
N GLU A 189 -8.06 7.30 13.03
CA GLU A 189 -9.36 7.96 12.85
C GLU A 189 -10.40 7.03 12.19
N THR A 190 -10.06 5.75 12.02
CA THR A 190 -10.92 4.77 11.35
C THR A 190 -11.28 3.62 12.29
N GLN A 191 -12.34 2.90 11.93
CA GLN A 191 -12.73 1.67 12.62
C GLN A 191 -12.55 0.48 11.68
N LEU A 192 -11.68 -0.45 12.07
CA LEU A 192 -11.58 -1.75 11.41
C LEU A 192 -12.72 -2.65 11.87
N SER A 193 -13.43 -3.22 10.91
CA SER A 193 -14.46 -4.24 11.18
C SER A 193 -13.81 -5.61 11.15
N ASP A 194 -13.96 -6.38 12.22
CA ASP A 194 -13.49 -7.76 12.24
C ASP A 194 -14.41 -8.66 11.38
N ASN A 195 -14.11 -8.77 10.08
CA ASN A 195 -14.93 -9.50 9.13
C ASN A 195 -14.13 -10.33 8.11
N TRP A 196 -12.81 -10.44 8.28
CA TRP A 196 -11.94 -11.22 7.40
C TRP A 196 -11.89 -12.70 7.81
N TYR A 197 -12.98 -13.44 7.57
CA TYR A 197 -13.06 -14.88 7.85
C TYR A 197 -13.03 -15.69 6.55
N VAL A 198 -11.83 -15.94 6.05
CA VAL A 198 -11.59 -16.56 4.73
C VAL A 198 -10.74 -17.84 4.82
N PHE A 199 -10.65 -18.59 3.71
CA PHE A 199 -9.90 -19.84 3.68
C PHE A 199 -8.39 -19.64 3.43
N GLY A 200 -8.01 -18.68 2.59
CA GLY A 200 -6.61 -18.38 2.25
C GLY A 200 -6.33 -16.89 2.34
N LEU A 201 -5.05 -16.51 2.36
CA LEU A 201 -4.61 -15.13 2.68
C LEU A 201 -5.19 -14.65 4.01
N ARG A 202 -5.21 -15.54 5.00
CA ARG A 202 -5.94 -15.32 6.26
C ARG A 202 -5.35 -14.21 7.11
N ASN A 203 -4.04 -14.02 7.01
CA ASN A 203 -3.25 -13.04 7.77
C ASN A 203 -2.96 -11.76 7.00
N THR A 204 -3.78 -11.40 5.99
CA THR A 204 -3.67 -10.13 5.27
C THR A 204 -4.54 -9.03 5.83
#